data_AF-A0A962XGP8-F1
#
_entry.id   AF-A0A962XGP8-F1
#
_cell.length_a   1.000
_cell.length_b   1.000
_cell.length_c   1.000
_cell.angle_alpha   90.00
_cell.angle_beta   90.00
_cell.angle_gamma   90.00
#
_symmetry.space_group_name_H-M   'P 1'
#
loop_
_entity.id
_entity.type
_entity.pdbx_description
1 polymer ?
#
loop_
_entity_poly.entity_id
_entity_poly.type
_entity_poly.pdbx_seq_one_letter_code
_entity_poly.pdbx_strand_id
1 'polypeptide(L)'
;YGNMIAILIPFPLLIFWFGASMLVYAMNRHHPNPKVGHYTQQAAYRFYGVTGFFIVIATFIPGGGWWWHLLAWIVAALILIPWSILDLRRIYRDEWVDIPLNDQGYPLPGALN
;
A
#
# COMPACT_ATOMS: atom_id res chain seq x y z
N TYR A 1 28.05 -4.85 -18.77
CA TYR A 1 26.75 -5.56 -18.76
C TYR A 1 25.64 -4.89 -17.94
N GLY A 2 25.82 -3.66 -17.41
CA GLY A 2 24.86 -3.04 -16.48
C GLY A 2 23.85 -2.03 -17.05
N ASN A 3 23.85 -1.73 -18.36
CA ASN A 3 23.15 -0.52 -18.84
C ASN A 3 21.66 -0.72 -19.20
N MET A 4 21.26 -1.91 -19.69
CA MET A 4 19.84 -2.15 -20.06
C MET A 4 18.99 -2.60 -18.88
N ILE A 5 19.53 -3.47 -18.02
CA ILE A 5 18.84 -3.96 -16.82
C ILE A 5 18.64 -2.83 -15.80
N ALA A 6 19.61 -1.91 -15.67
CA ALA A 6 19.49 -0.75 -14.78
C ALA A 6 18.43 0.27 -15.22
N ILE A 7 18.04 0.28 -16.50
CA ILE A 7 16.89 1.06 -16.98
C ILE A 7 15.60 0.28 -16.72
N LEU A 8 15.57 -1.02 -17.06
CA LEU A 8 14.38 -1.87 -16.94
C LEU A 8 13.86 -2.07 -15.51
N ILE A 9 14.75 -2.10 -14.51
CA ILE A 9 14.39 -2.34 -13.10
C ILE A 9 13.58 -1.18 -12.50
N PRO A 10 14.07 0.08 -12.51
CA PRO A 10 13.26 1.21 -12.07
C PRO A 10 12.20 1.60 -13.10
N PHE A 11 12.49 1.44 -14.39
CA PHE A 11 11.59 1.82 -15.48
C PHE A 11 11.33 0.63 -16.42
N PRO A 12 10.14 -0.01 -16.38
CA PRO A 12 8.88 0.57 -15.96
C PRO A 12 8.27 -0.08 -14.71
N LEU A 13 8.94 -1.07 -14.12
CA LEU A 13 8.36 -1.92 -13.07
C LEU A 13 7.98 -1.12 -11.82
N LEU A 14 8.82 -0.21 -11.32
CA LEU A 14 8.48 0.59 -10.13
C LEU A 14 7.31 1.54 -10.38
N ILE A 15 7.25 2.16 -11.56
CA ILE A 15 6.17 3.10 -11.92
C ILE A 15 4.85 2.35 -12.07
N PHE A 16 4.83 1.23 -12.78
CA PHE A 16 3.62 0.43 -12.92
C PHE A 16 3.20 -0.19 -11.60
N TRP A 17 4.13 -0.65 -10.77
CA TRP A 17 3.83 -1.15 -9.44
C TRP A 17 3.22 -0.05 -8.56
N PHE A 18 3.82 1.15 -8.57
CA PHE A 18 3.30 2.28 -7.82
C PHE A 18 1.90 2.69 -8.31
N GLY A 19 1.72 2.86 -9.62
CA GLY A 19 0.43 3.19 -10.22
C GLY A 19 -0.64 2.11 -9.96
N ALA A 20 -0.28 0.83 -10.10
CA ALA A 20 -1.17 -0.29 -9.80
C ALA A 20 -1.60 -0.31 -8.33
N SER A 21 -0.68 -0.02 -7.39
CA SER A 21 -1.03 0.07 -5.97
C SER A 21 -2.07 1.16 -5.69
N MET A 22 -1.96 2.31 -6.36
CA MET A 22 -2.89 3.42 -6.22
C MET A 22 -4.24 3.12 -6.88
N LEU A 23 -4.25 2.42 -8.01
CA LEU A 23 -5.47 1.94 -8.65
C LEU A 23 -6.24 0.99 -7.73
N VAL A 24 -5.56 -0.01 -7.15
CA VAL A 24 -6.15 -0.94 -6.18
C VAL A 24 -6.71 -0.18 -4.98
N TYR A 25 -5.98 0.82 -4.47
CA TYR A 25 -6.48 1.69 -3.41
C TYR A 25 -7.77 2.41 -3.82
N ALA A 26 -7.82 3.01 -5.02
CA ALA A 26 -9.00 3.74 -5.50
C ALA A 26 -10.22 2.82 -5.66
N MET A 27 -10.02 1.63 -6.23
CA MET A 27 -11.08 0.62 -6.37
C MET A 27 -11.66 0.21 -5.00
N ASN A 28 -10.80 -0.02 -4.01
CA ASN A 28 -11.23 -0.44 -2.68
C ASN A 28 -11.77 0.70 -1.82
N ARG A 29 -11.40 1.96 -2.09
CA ARG A 29 -11.85 3.11 -1.31
C ARG A 29 -13.34 3.40 -1.49
N HIS A 30 -13.91 3.00 -2.62
CA HIS A 30 -15.33 3.16 -2.96
C HIS A 30 -16.15 1.89 -2.72
N HIS A 31 -15.59 0.92 -2.00
CA HIS A 31 -16.31 -0.30 -1.64
C HIS A 31 -17.52 0.04 -0.74
N PRO A 32 -18.70 -0.59 -0.95
CA PRO A 32 -19.91 -0.32 -0.17
C PRO A 32 -19.73 -0.54 1.34
N ASN A 33 -18.83 -1.45 1.72
CA ASN A 33 -18.46 -1.67 3.12
C ASN A 33 -17.44 -0.62 3.61
N PRO A 34 -17.79 0.23 4.61
CA PRO A 34 -16.89 1.25 5.13
C PRO A 34 -15.62 0.68 5.79
N LYS A 35 -15.67 -0.55 6.33
CA LYS A 35 -14.50 -1.21 6.92
C LYS A 35 -13.40 -1.46 5.87
N VAL A 36 -13.79 -1.88 4.66
CA VAL A 36 -12.83 -2.13 3.56
C VAL A 36 -12.09 -0.84 3.19
N GLY A 37 -12.83 0.27 3.05
CA GLY A 37 -12.24 1.58 2.79
C GLY A 37 -11.30 2.03 3.91
N HIS A 38 -11.68 1.81 5.17
CA HIS A 38 -10.86 2.18 6.34
C HIS A 38 -9.53 1.43 6.38
N TYR A 39 -9.56 0.09 6.28
CA TYR A 39 -8.35 -0.73 6.30
C TYR A 39 -7.43 -0.43 5.11
N THR A 40 -8.00 -0.26 3.92
CA THR A 40 -7.24 0.07 2.71
C THR A 40 -6.59 1.45 2.84
N GLN A 41 -7.31 2.44 3.38
CA GLN A 41 -6.77 3.79 3.63
C GLN A 41 -5.66 3.79 4.67
N GLN A 42 -5.80 3.03 5.75
CA GLN A 42 -4.77 2.90 6.77
C GLN A 42 -3.49 2.26 6.21
N ALA A 43 -3.63 1.18 5.44
CA ALA A 43 -2.51 0.51 4.79
C ALA A 43 -1.80 1.44 3.78
N ALA A 44 -2.59 2.13 2.93
CA ALA A 44 -2.08 3.08 1.96
C ALA A 44 -1.32 4.24 2.64
N TYR A 45 -1.89 4.83 3.70
CA TYR A 45 -1.26 5.94 4.42
C TYR A 45 0.12 5.54 4.97
N ARG A 46 0.24 4.36 5.58
CA ARG A 46 1.52 3.86 6.11
C ARG A 46 2.51 3.56 4.99
N PHE A 47 2.06 2.87 3.95
CA PHE A 47 2.90 2.50 2.81
C PHE A 47 3.48 3.74 2.11
N TYR A 48 2.63 4.71 1.76
CA TYR A 48 3.06 5.93 1.08
C TYR A 48 3.88 6.85 1.99
N GLY A 49 3.54 6.95 3.28
CA GLY A 49 4.31 7.72 4.26
C GLY A 49 5.74 7.19 4.41
N VAL A 50 5.88 5.88 4.62
CA VAL A 50 7.20 5.23 4.74
C VAL A 50 7.98 5.33 3.44
N THR A 51 7.37 4.97 2.31
CA THR A 51 8.05 4.99 1.01
C THR A 51 8.50 6.40 0.63
N GLY A 52 7.63 7.40 0.80
CA GLY A 52 7.96 8.80 0.53
C GLY A 52 9.10 9.33 1.41
N PHE A 53 9.07 9.01 2.71
CA PHE A 53 10.16 9.36 3.64
C PHE A 53 11.51 8.78 3.18
N PHE A 54 11.55 7.49 2.83
CA PHE A 54 12.78 6.85 2.40
C PHE A 54 13.29 7.37 1.06
N ILE A 55 12.43 7.71 0.11
CA ILE A 55 12.83 8.33 -1.17
C ILE A 55 13.52 9.67 -0.93
N VAL A 56 12.96 10.52 -0.05
CA VAL A 56 13.57 11.82 0.28
C VAL A 56 14.94 11.63 0.92
N ILE A 57 15.06 10.71 1.89
CA ILE A 57 16.35 10.40 2.53
C ILE A 57 17.36 9.85 1.52
N ALA A 58 16.92 8.98 0.62
CA ALA A 58 17.80 8.34 -0.37
C ALA A 58 18.52 9.37 -1.26
N THR A 59 17.91 10.53 -1.51
CA THR A 59 18.52 11.65 -2.26
C THR A 59 19.84 12.14 -1.63
N PHE A 60 20.01 11.97 -0.32
CA PHE A 60 21.22 12.40 0.40
C PHE A 60 22.26 11.29 0.56
N ILE A 61 22.01 10.09 0.04
CA ILE A 61 22.97 9.00 0.09
C ILE A 61 24.03 9.22 -1.01
N PRO A 62 25.34 9.27 -0.67
CA PRO A 62 26.38 9.43 -1.67
C PRO A 62 26.41 8.24 -2.65
N GLY A 63 26.77 8.47 -3.91
CA GLY A 63 26.66 7.49 -5.00
C GLY A 63 27.41 6.15 -4.81
N GLY A 64 28.36 6.07 -3.87
CA GLY A 64 29.02 4.81 -3.45
C GLY A 64 28.34 4.08 -2.28
N GLY A 65 27.23 4.62 -1.76
CA GLY A 65 26.54 4.18 -0.55
C GLY A 65 25.51 3.07 -0.77
N TRP A 66 25.84 2.01 -1.51
CA TRP A 66 24.92 0.88 -1.71
C TRP A 66 24.46 0.26 -0.39
N TRP A 67 25.35 0.17 0.60
CA TRP A 67 25.02 -0.28 1.95
C TRP A 67 23.95 0.56 2.64
N TRP A 68 23.95 1.89 2.42
CA TRP A 68 22.92 2.78 2.97
C TRP A 68 21.55 2.56 2.33
N HIS A 69 21.51 2.24 1.04
CA HIS A 69 20.27 1.86 0.37
C HIS A 69 19.72 0.55 0.92
N LEU A 70 20.57 -0.47 1.10
CA LEU A 70 20.17 -1.74 1.71
C LEU A 70 19.63 -1.54 3.13
N LEU A 71 20.30 -0.71 3.94
CA LEU A 71 19.86 -0.40 5.30
C LEU A 71 18.49 0.29 5.28
N ALA A 72 18.28 1.27 4.39
CA ALA A 72 16.99 1.93 4.23
C ALA A 72 15.87 0.94 3.88
N TRP A 73 16.11 0.00 2.95
CA TRP A 73 15.15 -1.05 2.61
C TRP A 73 14.86 -2.00 3.77
N ILE A 74 15.88 -2.40 4.54
CA ILE A 74 15.71 -3.25 5.73
C ILE A 74 14.84 -2.53 6.77
N VAL A 75 15.11 -1.24 7.04
CA VAL A 75 14.31 -0.47 8.00
C VAL A 75 12.88 -0.29 7.50
N ALA A 76 12.69 0.02 6.21
CA ALA A 76 11.36 0.11 5.61
C ALA A 76 10.57 -1.21 5.76
N ALA A 77 11.22 -2.35 5.49
CA ALA A 77 10.63 -3.67 5.64
C ALA A 77 10.28 -3.97 7.11
N LEU A 78 11.19 -3.67 8.05
CA LEU A 78 10.95 -3.84 9.48
C LEU A 78 9.83 -2.96 10.03
N ILE A 79 9.53 -1.84 9.38
CA ILE A 79 8.37 -1.02 9.73
C ILE A 79 7.11 -1.60 9.06
N LEU A 80 7.12 -1.76 7.75
CA LEU A 80 5.91 -2.11 6.99
C LEU A 80 5.42 -3.52 7.29
N ILE A 81 6.31 -4.52 7.35
CA ILE A 81 5.90 -5.93 7.49
C ILE A 81 5.14 -6.17 8.80
N PRO A 82 5.63 -5.74 9.98
CA PRO A 82 4.87 -5.92 11.22
C PRO A 82 3.51 -5.19 11.19
N TRP A 83 3.46 -3.96 10.69
CA TRP A 83 2.19 -3.23 10.56
C TRP A 83 1.21 -3.95 9.63
N SER A 84 1.67 -4.45 8.49
CA SER A 84 0.84 -5.23 7.57
C SER A 84 0.34 -6.53 8.20
N ILE A 85 1.17 -7.25 8.95
CA ILE A 85 0.75 -8.47 9.66
C ILE A 85 -0.33 -8.15 10.70
N LEU A 86 -0.17 -7.04 11.45
CA LEU A 86 -1.17 -6.61 12.42
C LEU A 86 -2.50 -6.24 11.75
N ASP A 87 -2.45 -5.54 10.63
CA ASP A 87 -3.64 -5.18 9.85
C ASP A 87 -4.33 -6.43 9.31
N LEU A 88 -3.59 -7.38 8.73
CA LEU A 88 -4.14 -8.65 8.25
C LEU A 88 -4.77 -9.47 9.38
N ARG A 89 -4.12 -9.53 10.56
CA ARG A 89 -4.67 -10.21 11.72
C ARG A 89 -5.94 -9.53 12.23
N ARG A 90 -6.01 -8.19 12.17
CA ARG A 90 -7.20 -7.43 12.56
C ARG A 90 -8.34 -7.67 11.58
N ILE A 91 -8.09 -7.56 10.28
CA ILE A 91 -9.05 -7.88 9.20
C ILE A 91 -9.60 -9.31 9.36
N TYR A 92 -8.73 -10.28 9.64
CA TYR A 92 -9.13 -11.68 9.82
C TYR A 92 -10.02 -11.91 11.06
N ARG A 93 -9.82 -11.12 12.11
CA ARG A 93 -10.61 -11.23 13.36
C ARG A 93 -11.85 -10.35 13.36
N ASP A 94 -11.99 -9.46 12.38
CA ASP A 94 -13.12 -8.56 12.29
C ASP A 94 -14.35 -9.32 11.79
N GLU A 95 -15.53 -8.91 12.24
CA GLU A 95 -16.77 -9.50 11.80
C GLU A 95 -17.17 -8.89 10.44
N TRP A 96 -17.31 -9.75 9.43
CA TRP A 96 -17.71 -9.38 8.08
C TRP A 96 -19.19 -9.73 7.91
N VAL A 97 -20.01 -8.70 7.75
CA VAL A 97 -21.45 -8.82 7.52
C VAL A 97 -21.72 -8.55 6.04
N ASP A 98 -22.58 -9.37 5.44
CA ASP A 98 -23.05 -9.16 4.08
C ASP A 98 -23.91 -7.90 4.03
N ILE A 99 -23.58 -7.00 3.10
CA ILE A 99 -24.30 -5.75 2.93
C ILE A 99 -25.27 -5.94 1.75
N PRO A 100 -26.59 -6.01 1.99
CA PRO A 100 -27.54 -6.03 0.89
C PRO A 100 -27.46 -4.72 0.11
N LEU A 101 -27.28 -4.85 -1.20
CA LEU A 101 -27.21 -3.73 -2.15
C LEU A 101 -28.55 -3.60 -2.88
N ASN A 102 -28.89 -2.38 -3.29
CA ASN A 102 -30.01 -2.13 -4.20
C ASN A 102 -29.58 -2.37 -5.66
N ASP A 103 -30.53 -2.26 -6.60
CA ASP A 103 -30.29 -2.43 -8.05
C ASP A 103 -29.28 -1.43 -8.64
N GLN A 104 -28.96 -0.37 -7.90
CA GLN A 104 -28.01 0.69 -8.26
C GLN A 104 -26.62 0.48 -7.62
N GLY A 105 -26.43 -0.58 -6.82
CA GLY A 105 -25.16 -0.90 -6.15
C GLY A 105 -24.92 -0.18 -4.82
N TYR A 106 -25.91 0.50 -4.26
CA TYR A 106 -25.82 1.20 -2.96
C TYR A 106 -26.34 0.33 -1.81
N PRO A 107 -25.78 0.46 -0.59
CA PRO A 107 -26.31 -0.23 0.60
C PRO A 107 -27.77 0.11 0.87
N LEU A 108 -28.58 -0.89 1.23
CA LEU A 108 -29.95 -0.65 1.68
C LEU A 108 -29.99 0.20 2.97
N PRO A 109 -30.99 1.08 3.15
CA PRO A 109 -31.16 1.83 4.39
C PRO A 109 -31.28 0.88 5.59
N GLY A 110 -30.37 1.01 6.56
CA GLY A 110 -30.33 0.15 7.77
C GLY A 110 -29.41 -1.07 7.68
N ALA A 111 -28.74 -1.31 6.54
CA ALA A 111 -27.77 -2.40 6.36
C ALA A 111 -26.41 -2.19 7.04
N LEU A 112 -26.14 -0.98 7.54
CA LEU A 112 -24.86 -0.59 8.15
C LEU A 112 -24.97 -0.37 9.68
N ASN A 113 -26.04 -0.87 10.31
CA ASN A 113 -26.26 -0.77 11.75
C ASN A 113 -25.49 -1.84 12.54
#